data_AF-A0A512H536-F1
#
_entry.id   AF-A0A512H536-F1
#
_cell.length_a   1.000
_cell.length_b   1.000
_cell.length_c   1.000
_cell.angle_alpha   90.00
_cell.angle_beta   90.00
_cell.angle_gamma   90.00
#
_symmetry.space_group_name_H-M   'P 1'
#
loop_
_entity.id
_entity.type
_entity.pdbx_description
1 polymer ?
#
loop_
_entity_poly.entity_id
_entity_poly.type
_entity_poly.pdbx_seq_one_letter_code
_entity_poly.pdbx_strand_id
1 'polypeptide(L)'
;MTETEAPAPQPVESAAVRERKQVFLIYGLFMVGFPTVLPLLVGAVMAFRNIKNAGEMARSHFVYQIYTFVGVVVLGVIGLLLMKITIGFLVLLFAVIWGVTRCVKGLTWATQYRGVANPTNFRF
;
A
#
# COMPACT_ATOMS: atom_id res chain seq x y z
N MET A 1 1.11 26.49 -45.50
CA MET A 1 0.71 26.81 -44.12
C MET A 1 1.02 25.57 -43.31
N THR A 2 2.20 25.53 -42.70
CA THR A 2 2.61 24.42 -41.83
C THR A 2 1.87 24.63 -40.52
N GLU A 3 0.85 23.81 -40.25
CA GLU A 3 0.23 23.82 -38.93
C GLU A 3 1.31 23.46 -37.91
N THR A 4 1.54 24.35 -36.96
CA THR A 4 2.32 24.07 -35.75
C THR A 4 1.59 22.95 -35.01
N GLU A 5 1.98 21.70 -35.28
CA GLU A 5 1.59 20.56 -34.44
C GLU A 5 2.24 20.79 -33.07
N ALA A 6 1.44 21.33 -32.14
CA ALA A 6 1.87 21.54 -30.77
C ALA A 6 2.37 20.20 -30.21
N PRO A 7 3.58 20.16 -29.60
CA PRO A 7 4.16 18.90 -29.14
C PRO A 7 3.24 18.22 -28.12
N ALA A 8 2.91 16.96 -28.39
CA ALA A 8 1.96 16.19 -27.60
C ALA A 8 2.40 16.06 -26.12
N PRO A 9 1.49 16.20 -25.13
CA PRO A 9 1.82 16.22 -23.69
C PRO A 9 2.12 14.82 -23.08
N GLN A 10 2.94 13.99 -23.75
CA GLN A 10 2.95 12.53 -23.57
C GLN A 10 3.87 11.86 -22.50
N PRO A 11 4.84 12.51 -21.82
CA PRO A 11 5.67 11.80 -20.83
C PRO A 11 5.09 11.69 -19.41
N VAL A 12 4.36 12.71 -18.94
CA VAL A 12 4.01 12.85 -17.51
C VAL A 12 2.70 12.12 -17.17
N GLU A 13 1.71 12.18 -18.07
CA GLU A 13 0.42 11.52 -17.88
C GLU A 13 0.53 9.98 -17.92
N SER A 14 1.36 9.45 -18.82
CA SER A 14 1.64 8.02 -18.93
C SER A 14 2.35 7.46 -17.68
N ALA A 15 3.25 8.24 -17.07
CA ALA A 15 3.90 7.91 -15.80
C ALA A 15 2.91 7.89 -14.63
N ALA A 16 2.05 8.90 -14.51
CA ALA A 16 1.04 8.96 -13.44
C ALA A 16 0.06 7.78 -13.49
N VAL A 17 -0.38 7.37 -14.68
CA VAL A 17 -1.24 6.19 -14.87
C VAL A 17 -0.50 4.91 -14.45
N ARG A 18 0.78 4.77 -14.81
CA ARG A 18 1.60 3.61 -14.42
C ARG A 18 1.79 3.54 -12.90
N GLU A 19 2.12 4.64 -12.26
CA GLU A 19 2.29 4.71 -10.80
C GLU A 19 1.00 4.33 -10.06
N ARG A 20 -0.14 4.83 -10.54
CA ARG A 20 -1.45 4.47 -9.99
C ARG A 20 -1.75 2.98 -10.10
N LYS A 21 -1.42 2.36 -11.25
CA LYS A 21 -1.53 0.90 -11.41
C LYS A 21 -0.64 0.15 -10.42
N GLN A 22 0.57 0.64 -10.14
CA GLN A 22 1.46 0.04 -9.14
C GLN A 22 0.89 0.15 -7.73
N VAL A 23 0.32 1.31 -7.37
CA VAL A 23 -0.39 1.50 -6.09
C VAL A 23 -1.51 0.46 -5.93
N PHE A 24 -2.35 0.29 -6.96
CA PHE A 24 -3.42 -0.72 -6.95
C PHE A 24 -2.89 -2.15 -6.87
N LEU A 25 -1.84 -2.48 -7.63
CA LEU A 25 -1.23 -3.81 -7.60
C LEU A 25 -0.73 -4.17 -6.20
N ILE A 26 -0.05 -3.24 -5.51
CA ILE A 26 0.47 -3.51 -4.16
C ILE A 26 -0.66 -3.68 -3.15
N TYR A 27 -1.75 -2.89 -3.22
CA TYR A 27 -2.93 -3.13 -2.38
C TYR A 27 -3.57 -4.49 -2.64
N GLY A 28 -3.71 -4.89 -3.91
CA GLY A 28 -4.21 -6.22 -4.26
C GLY A 28 -3.33 -7.33 -3.67
N LEU A 29 -2.01 -7.17 -3.75
CA LEU A 29 -1.06 -8.13 -3.20
C LEU A 29 -1.14 -8.23 -1.66
N PHE A 30 -1.39 -7.10 -0.99
CA PHE A 30 -1.63 -7.08 0.45
C PHE A 30 -2.93 -7.79 0.82
N MET A 31 -4.02 -7.57 0.07
CA MET A 31 -5.30 -8.23 0.31
C MET A 31 -5.20 -9.76 0.19
N VAL A 32 -4.47 -10.27 -0.80
CA VAL A 32 -4.19 -11.71 -0.94
C VAL A 32 -3.17 -12.20 0.10
N GLY A 33 -2.27 -11.32 0.55
CA GLY A 33 -1.21 -11.59 1.52
C GLY A 33 -1.63 -11.56 3.00
N PHE A 34 -2.79 -11.04 3.38
CA PHE A 34 -3.18 -11.11 4.80
C PHE A 34 -3.30 -12.53 5.35
N PRO A 35 -3.88 -13.51 4.62
CA PRO A 35 -3.83 -14.90 5.04
C PRO A 35 -2.45 -15.55 4.84
N THR A 36 -1.54 -14.95 4.06
CA THR A 36 -0.26 -15.57 3.65
C THR A 36 0.92 -14.59 3.72
N VAL A 37 1.99 -14.93 4.46
CA VAL A 37 3.10 -13.97 4.68
C VAL A 37 3.82 -13.56 3.39
N LEU A 38 3.86 -14.43 2.37
CA LEU A 38 4.68 -14.24 1.17
C LEU A 38 4.22 -13.09 0.23
N PRO A 39 2.94 -13.00 -0.20
CA PRO A 39 2.47 -11.88 -1.02
C PRO A 39 2.57 -10.53 -0.29
N LEU A 40 2.39 -10.52 1.03
CA LEU A 40 2.56 -9.33 1.86
C LEU A 40 4.00 -8.77 1.76
N LEU A 41 4.98 -9.67 1.84
CA LEU A 41 6.40 -9.33 1.72
C LEU A 41 6.74 -8.79 0.33
N VAL A 42 6.26 -9.45 -0.73
CA VAL A 42 6.50 -9.01 -2.12
C VAL A 42 5.95 -7.61 -2.34
N GLY A 43 4.75 -7.32 -1.82
CA GLY A 43 4.13 -5.99 -1.98
C GLY A 43 4.92 -4.91 -1.26
N ALA A 44 5.45 -5.21 -0.07
CA ALA A 44 6.25 -4.28 0.71
C ALA A 44 7.57 -3.95 0.00
N VAL A 45 8.23 -4.96 -0.57
CA VAL A 45 9.45 -4.76 -1.37
C VAL A 45 9.18 -3.89 -2.61
N MET A 46 8.06 -4.12 -3.31
CA MET A 46 7.67 -3.29 -4.45
C MET A 46 7.44 -1.83 -4.04
N ALA A 47 6.71 -1.58 -2.94
CA ALA A 47 6.50 -0.24 -2.41
C ALA A 47 7.83 0.46 -2.06
N PHE A 48 8.74 -0.26 -1.41
CA PHE A 48 10.05 0.27 -0.99
C PHE A 48 10.94 0.66 -2.18
N ARG A 49 10.89 -0.12 -3.27
CA ARG A 49 11.65 0.19 -4.49
C ARG A 49 11.06 1.38 -5.25
N ASN A 50 9.74 1.49 -5.28
CA ASN A 50 9.07 2.50 -6.11
C ASN A 50 9.01 3.89 -5.45
N ILE A 51 9.14 3.96 -4.12
CA ILE A 51 9.02 5.21 -3.36
C ILE A 51 9.96 6.34 -3.81
N LYS A 52 11.16 6.01 -4.32
CA LYS A 52 12.20 6.98 -4.66
C LYS A 52 11.93 7.72 -5.97
N ASN A 53 11.22 7.06 -6.88
CA ASN A 53 11.01 7.55 -8.26
C ASN A 53 9.57 7.96 -8.53
N ALA A 54 8.71 7.92 -7.50
CA ALA A 54 7.27 8.12 -7.65
C ALA A 54 6.87 9.59 -7.42
N GLY A 55 5.85 10.03 -8.14
CA GLY A 55 5.15 11.29 -7.85
C GLY A 55 4.57 11.31 -6.44
N GLU A 56 4.28 12.52 -5.93
CA GLU A 56 3.89 12.75 -4.54
C GLU A 56 2.67 11.92 -4.09
N MET A 57 1.67 11.78 -4.98
CA MET A 57 0.47 10.97 -4.72
C MET A 57 0.84 9.49 -4.51
N ALA A 58 1.56 8.87 -5.44
CA ALA A 58 1.92 7.46 -5.35
C ALA A 58 2.91 7.20 -4.21
N ARG A 59 3.86 8.12 -3.98
CA ARG A 59 4.81 8.07 -2.87
C ARG A 59 4.10 7.98 -1.51
N SER A 60 3.05 8.78 -1.29
CA SER A 60 2.28 8.74 -0.03
C SER A 60 1.63 7.38 0.20
N HIS A 61 1.12 6.71 -0.85
CA HIS A 61 0.56 5.38 -0.74
C HIS A 61 1.62 4.31 -0.49
N PHE A 62 2.80 4.41 -1.12
CA PHE A 62 3.89 3.48 -0.86
C PHE A 62 4.37 3.56 0.60
N VAL A 63 4.51 4.78 1.15
CA VAL A 63 4.81 4.95 2.58
C VAL A 63 3.73 4.29 3.43
N TYR A 64 2.45 4.55 3.14
CA TYR A 64 1.32 4.01 3.88
C TYR A 64 1.27 2.47 3.85
N GLN A 65 1.58 1.86 2.71
CA GLN A 65 1.68 0.41 2.55
C GLN A 65 2.84 -0.16 3.37
N ILE A 66 4.01 0.48 3.34
CA ILE A 66 5.17 0.07 4.15
C ILE A 66 4.85 0.08 5.65
N TYR A 67 4.21 1.16 6.14
CA TYR A 67 3.82 1.23 7.57
C TYR A 67 2.73 0.22 7.93
N THR A 68 1.82 -0.08 7.00
CA THR A 68 0.83 -1.15 7.20
C THR A 68 1.50 -2.51 7.30
N PHE A 69 2.49 -2.80 6.45
CA PHE A 69 3.30 -4.01 6.54
C PHE A 69 4.01 -4.14 7.89
N VAL A 70 4.65 -3.05 8.36
CA VAL A 70 5.30 -3.03 9.68
C VAL A 70 4.31 -3.32 10.79
N GLY A 71 3.12 -2.69 10.76
CA GLY A 71 2.08 -2.94 11.77
C GLY A 71 1.60 -4.40 11.79
N VAL A 72 1.40 -5.00 10.62
CA VAL A 72 0.99 -6.42 10.50
C VAL A 72 2.10 -7.35 10.99
N VAL A 73 3.37 -7.08 10.67
CA VAL A 73 4.50 -7.88 11.17
C VAL A 73 4.61 -7.77 12.69
N VAL A 74 4.52 -6.57 13.26
CA VAL A 74 4.58 -6.36 14.72
C VAL A 74 3.44 -7.08 15.42
N LEU A 75 2.18 -6.89 14.97
CA LEU A 75 1.03 -7.57 15.53
C LEU A 75 1.10 -9.09 15.31
N GLY A 76 1.65 -9.54 14.18
CA GLY A 76 1.89 -10.94 13.87
C GLY A 76 2.85 -11.59 14.86
N VAL A 77 4.00 -10.95 15.11
CA VAL A 77 4.98 -11.41 16.10
C VAL A 77 4.38 -11.43 17.51
N ILE A 78 3.67 -10.38 17.91
CA ILE A 78 2.98 -10.34 19.22
C ILE A 78 1.96 -11.47 19.30
N GLY A 79 1.13 -11.67 18.28
CA GLY A 79 0.15 -12.75 18.24
C GLY A 79 0.77 -14.14 18.34
N LEU A 80 1.89 -14.38 17.64
CA LEU A 80 2.63 -15.64 17.73
C LEU A 80 3.21 -15.88 19.13
N LEU A 81 3.75 -14.84 19.80
CA LEU A 81 4.25 -14.96 21.18
C LEU A 81 3.10 -15.26 22.17
N LEU A 82 1.92 -14.67 21.94
CA LEU A 82 0.73 -14.85 22.77
C LEU A 82 -0.07 -16.13 22.47
N MET A 83 0.33 -16.92 21.47
CA MET A 83 -0.36 -18.18 21.12
C MET A 83 -0.43 -19.18 22.29
N LYS A 84 0.55 -19.14 23.20
CA LYS A 84 0.58 -20.02 24.39
C LYS A 84 -0.64 -19.87 25.30
N ILE A 85 -1.34 -18.74 25.24
CA ILE A 85 -2.48 -18.41 26.12
C ILE A 85 -3.78 -18.31 25.29
N THR A 86 -3.81 -18.84 24.05
CA THR A 86 -4.95 -18.78 23.10
C THR A 86 -5.33 -17.38 22.61
N ILE A 87 -4.99 -16.32 23.37
CA ILE A 87 -5.18 -14.90 23.04
C ILE A 87 -4.45 -14.53 21.74
N GLY A 88 -3.36 -15.23 21.41
CA GLY A 88 -2.62 -15.03 20.17
C GLY A 88 -3.51 -15.06 18.92
N PHE A 89 -4.53 -15.93 18.89
CA PHE A 89 -5.46 -15.99 17.76
C PHE A 89 -6.28 -14.70 17.59
N LEU A 90 -6.73 -14.09 18.69
CA LEU A 90 -7.48 -12.83 18.65
C LEU A 90 -6.59 -11.67 18.15
N VAL A 91 -5.32 -11.66 18.54
CA VAL A 91 -4.35 -10.66 18.08
C VAL A 91 -4.08 -10.80 16.58
N LEU A 92 -3.90 -12.03 16.08
CA LEU A 92 -3.72 -12.29 14.65
C LEU A 92 -4.98 -11.91 13.84
N LEU A 93 -6.16 -12.25 14.35
CA LEU A 93 -7.43 -11.86 13.72
C LEU A 93 -7.58 -10.34 13.65
N PHE A 94 -7.26 -9.64 14.75
CA PHE A 94 -7.22 -8.19 14.79
C PHE A 94 -6.23 -7.61 13.77
N ALA A 95 -5.03 -8.19 13.65
CA ALA A 95 -4.01 -7.76 12.69
C ALA A 95 -4.51 -7.83 11.24
N VAL A 96 -5.22 -8.90 10.89
CA VAL A 96 -5.84 -9.08 9.56
C VAL A 96 -6.92 -8.04 9.32
N ILE A 97 -7.87 -7.87 10.25
CA ILE A 97 -8.96 -6.89 10.12
C ILE A 97 -8.39 -5.46 10.01
N TRP A 98 -7.43 -5.12 10.87
CA TRP A 98 -6.75 -3.82 10.84
C TRP A 98 -6.04 -3.60 9.50
N GLY A 99 -5.29 -4.59 9.00
CA GLY A 99 -4.61 -4.50 7.70
C GLY A 99 -5.58 -4.33 6.52
N VAL A 100 -6.70 -5.07 6.51
CA VAL A 100 -7.73 -4.97 5.45
C VAL A 100 -8.38 -3.60 5.45
N THR A 101 -8.83 -3.11 6.61
CA THR A 101 -9.46 -1.78 6.72
C THR A 101 -8.54 -0.66 6.23
N ARG A 102 -7.24 -0.76 6.56
CA ARG A 102 -6.20 0.16 6.09
C ARG A 102 -6.05 0.10 4.57
N CYS A 103 -6.04 -1.09 3.97
CA CYS A 103 -5.99 -1.26 2.52
C CYS A 103 -7.21 -0.67 1.81
N VAL A 104 -8.42 -0.92 2.34
CA VAL A 104 -9.67 -0.37 1.77
C VAL A 104 -9.62 1.15 1.74
N LYS A 105 -9.27 1.81 2.84
CA LYS A 105 -9.13 3.28 2.89
C LYS A 105 -8.08 3.80 1.93
N GLY A 106 -6.91 3.16 1.92
CA GLY A 106 -5.83 3.46 0.99
C GLY A 106 -6.28 3.40 -0.47
N LEU A 107 -7.06 2.37 -0.80
CA LEU A 107 -7.65 2.17 -2.13
C LEU A 107 -8.69 3.25 -2.45
N THR A 108 -9.55 3.61 -1.49
CA THR A 108 -10.55 4.68 -1.66
C THR A 108 -9.90 6.04 -1.96
N TRP A 109 -8.79 6.38 -1.31
CA TRP A 109 -8.06 7.61 -1.65
C TRP A 109 -7.40 7.53 -3.03
N ALA A 110 -6.81 6.37 -3.36
CA ALA A 110 -6.20 6.15 -4.66
C ALA A 110 -7.22 6.25 -5.81
N THR A 111 -8.45 5.74 -5.64
CA THR A 111 -9.53 5.85 -6.64
C THR A 111 -10.00 7.29 -6.85
N GLN A 112 -9.83 8.15 -5.85
CA GLN A 112 -10.11 9.59 -5.92
C GLN A 112 -8.93 10.43 -6.43
N TYR A 113 -7.82 9.81 -6.84
CA TYR A 113 -6.56 10.50 -7.20
C TYR A 113 -6.00 11.36 -6.06
N ARG A 114 -6.25 10.96 -4.80
CA ARG A 114 -5.77 11.67 -3.61
C ARG A 114 -4.64 10.91 -2.95
N GLY A 115 -3.60 11.62 -2.54
CA GLY A 115 -2.55 11.07 -1.68
C GLY A 115 -3.06 10.83 -0.25
N VAL A 116 -2.29 10.04 0.51
CA VAL A 116 -2.55 9.79 1.93
C VAL A 116 -1.98 10.94 2.76
N ALA A 117 -2.84 11.66 3.49
CA ALA A 117 -2.44 12.83 4.27
C ALA A 117 -1.45 12.50 5.41
N ASN A 118 -1.62 11.35 6.08
CA ASN A 118 -0.77 10.93 7.20
C ASN A 118 -0.30 9.48 7.01
N PRO A 119 0.65 9.23 6.10
CA PRO A 119 0.99 7.88 5.68
C PRO A 119 1.77 7.07 6.73
N THR A 120 2.37 7.72 7.72
CA THR A 120 3.20 7.09 8.77
C THR A 120 2.41 6.67 10.01
N ASN A 121 1.14 7.09 10.13
CA ASN A 121 0.34 6.76 11.29
C ASN A 121 -0.23 5.35 11.21
N PHE A 122 -0.24 4.64 12.33
CA PHE A 122 -0.83 3.30 12.49
C PHE A 122 -2.34 3.33 12.84
N ARG A 123 -2.96 4.52 12.78
CA ARG A 123 -4.41 4.68 13.00
C ARG A 123 -5.20 4.10 11.83
N PHE A 124 -6.47 3.81 12.04
CA PHE A 124 -7.32 3.22 11.00
C PHE A 124 -7.35 4.02 9.71
#